data_AF-A0A968H655-F1
#
_entry.id   AF-A0A968H655-F1
#
_cell.length_a   1.000
_cell.length_b   1.000
_cell.length_c   1.000
_cell.angle_alpha   90.00
_cell.angle_beta   90.00
_cell.angle_gamma   90.00
#
_symmetry.space_group_name_H-M   'P 1'
#
loop_
_entity.id
_entity.type
_entity.pdbx_description
1 polymer ?
#
loop_
_entity_poly.entity_id
_entity_poly.type
_entity_poly.pdbx_seq_one_letter_code
_entity_poly.pdbx_strand_id
1 'polypeptide(L)'
;MNLPKLIILLLTWCLFITGCSRSPAANEEQCLSCHHGIEHTSPSHSGCVSCHGGNPKAKTKNEAHSGIYGLSNRSYPGRWEMGCGPCHKSQLERMQSSQMYTGAGMIAQTQATWEGETPGTRYGSQGAELYDADGKPLKQHDVAQLDHLSGDLYRKFCARCHVARQQDPSNGAGNPAGCAACHFPYGKQGLYRGGDHTMLGRAPHGDTHRMHTLPSLQSCAQCHHRSGRTALSYQGLQDGNNGLVPTRNGQPGSVPGSDMRNFTHIAPDIHFQAGMDCIDCHTSREIMGDGYTYANMHGQLEVTCEDCHGSADKPPLYRAIVRENEDPLRESRSYPMQMRVGTEMILTSKGRPFSNVFHVDGNVVLQVKATGRLLRSKIITGTPEHTVVGHGRLACTACHSRTVVQCYGCHTQYDKQGYHIDFIKGIATKGQFSETEDYRTLYPFPLAFNQKGKISPVTPGCQTFVTVVEEDGSTTKAGEIARYKGKRQLRFAPFYGHNTGKKAVGCAECHANPTFLGFGQHVVEGRNIKGTLLCELSDNKPLDGFLTMKDGTVQAYSAITRAGSRPLNQQEVQRTLAVNTCLICHPSAKDPIYRTRINYRDLDDTLHRRLLAPR
;
A
#
# COMPACT_ATOMS: atom_id res chain seq x y z
N MET A 1 -43.03 60.84 -42.79
CA MET A 1 -41.60 60.73 -43.14
C MET A 1 -40.86 60.05 -41.99
N ASN A 2 -40.28 58.89 -42.30
CA ASN A 2 -39.13 58.21 -41.66
C ASN A 2 -39.23 57.68 -40.20
N LEU A 3 -39.42 56.34 -40.11
CA LEU A 3 -38.74 55.43 -39.17
C LEU A 3 -37.20 55.69 -39.17
N PRO A 4 -36.41 55.40 -38.10
CA PRO A 4 -36.38 54.09 -37.40
C PRO A 4 -35.99 54.13 -35.89
N LYS A 5 -36.17 52.99 -35.19
CA LYS A 5 -35.30 52.45 -34.09
C LYS A 5 -36.00 51.26 -33.40
N LEU A 6 -36.08 50.14 -34.11
CA LEU A 6 -36.27 48.80 -33.56
C LEU A 6 -35.43 47.89 -34.46
N ILE A 7 -34.77 46.86 -33.92
CA ILE A 7 -33.67 46.05 -34.54
C ILE A 7 -32.27 46.53 -34.16
N ILE A 8 -31.92 46.56 -32.86
CA ILE A 8 -30.57 46.19 -32.35
C ILE A 8 -30.74 45.72 -30.90
N LEU A 9 -31.43 44.59 -30.65
CA LEU A 9 -31.41 43.99 -29.30
C LEU A 9 -31.78 42.49 -29.28
N LEU A 10 -31.35 41.73 -30.30
CA LEU A 10 -31.67 40.29 -30.42
C LEU A 10 -30.52 39.47 -31.03
N LEU A 11 -29.26 39.84 -30.76
CA LEU A 11 -28.09 39.14 -31.34
C LEU A 11 -26.89 38.96 -30.39
N THR A 12 -27.08 39.09 -29.07
CA THR A 12 -25.98 38.94 -28.10
C THR A 12 -26.28 37.99 -26.93
N TRP A 13 -27.25 37.08 -27.06
CA TRP A 13 -27.59 36.10 -26.02
C TRP A 13 -27.74 34.68 -26.58
N CYS A 14 -26.73 34.19 -27.29
CA CYS A 14 -26.66 32.79 -27.75
C CYS A 14 -25.24 32.21 -27.68
N LEU A 15 -24.47 32.54 -26.63
CA LEU A 15 -23.09 32.08 -26.45
C LEU A 15 -22.80 31.56 -25.04
N PHE A 16 -23.69 30.75 -24.45
CA PHE A 16 -23.38 29.98 -23.23
C PHE A 16 -24.08 28.62 -23.15
N ILE A 17 -24.12 27.88 -24.27
CA ILE A 17 -24.40 26.44 -24.24
C ILE A 17 -23.44 25.72 -25.20
N THR A 18 -22.14 25.83 -24.94
CA THR A 18 -21.19 24.82 -25.44
C THR A 18 -21.15 23.70 -24.42
N GLY A 19 -22.14 22.79 -24.50
CA GLY A 19 -21.94 21.43 -24.00
C GLY A 19 -20.71 20.84 -24.68
N CYS A 20 -19.95 20.01 -23.96
CA CYS A 20 -18.68 19.42 -24.39
C CYS A 20 -18.78 18.73 -25.76
N SER A 21 -18.64 19.51 -26.83
CA SER A 21 -18.40 19.04 -28.18
C SER A 21 -16.93 18.66 -28.28
N ARG A 22 -16.66 17.42 -28.73
CA ARG A 22 -15.35 16.88 -29.10
C ARG A 22 -14.47 17.98 -29.71
N SER A 23 -13.32 18.25 -29.11
CA SER A 23 -12.29 19.05 -29.80
C SER A 23 -11.97 18.40 -31.15
N PRO A 24 -11.85 19.18 -32.24
CA PRO A 24 -11.38 18.67 -33.52
C PRO A 24 -10.04 17.96 -33.33
N ALA A 25 -9.93 16.81 -33.97
CA ALA A 25 -8.97 15.76 -33.71
C ALA A 25 -7.52 16.17 -34.04
N ALA A 26 -6.53 15.45 -33.47
CA ALA A 26 -5.11 15.50 -33.86
C ALA A 26 -4.86 15.48 -35.37
N ASN A 27 -5.84 15.09 -36.19
CA ASN A 27 -5.81 15.17 -37.64
C ASN A 27 -5.61 16.59 -38.20
N GLU A 28 -5.89 17.66 -37.42
CA GLU A 28 -5.57 19.04 -37.82
C GLU A 28 -4.17 19.49 -37.36
N GLU A 29 -3.56 18.77 -36.42
CA GLU A 29 -2.23 19.07 -35.89
C GLU A 29 -1.13 18.45 -36.78
N GLN A 30 -0.06 19.19 -37.03
CA GLN A 30 1.08 18.74 -37.84
C GLN A 30 2.02 17.81 -37.06
N CYS A 31 1.79 17.55 -35.76
CA CYS A 31 2.66 16.73 -34.93
C CYS A 31 2.88 15.32 -35.51
N LEU A 32 1.83 14.73 -36.09
CA LEU A 32 1.85 13.39 -36.69
C LEU A 32 2.65 13.31 -38.00
N SER A 33 3.02 14.44 -38.62
CA SER A 33 3.91 14.42 -39.79
C SER A 33 5.33 14.00 -39.42
N CYS A 34 5.73 14.20 -38.17
CA CYS A 34 7.03 13.81 -37.63
C CYS A 34 6.93 12.60 -36.68
N HIS A 35 5.85 12.53 -35.89
CA HIS A 35 5.57 11.45 -34.93
C HIS A 35 4.67 10.37 -35.55
N HIS A 36 4.99 9.95 -36.78
CA HIS A 36 4.20 8.97 -37.51
C HIS A 36 4.20 7.62 -36.78
N GLY A 37 3.01 7.03 -36.58
CA GLY A 37 2.85 5.74 -35.92
C GLY A 37 2.76 5.80 -34.39
N ILE A 38 2.80 7.00 -33.79
CA ILE A 38 2.57 7.15 -32.35
C ILE A 38 1.20 6.59 -31.95
N GLU A 39 1.12 5.85 -30.84
CA GLU A 39 -0.16 5.30 -30.42
C GLU A 39 -1.13 6.41 -30.01
N HIS A 40 -2.39 6.26 -30.42
CA HIS A 40 -3.46 7.08 -29.91
C HIS A 40 -3.64 6.84 -28.40
N THR A 41 -3.59 7.92 -27.60
CA THR A 41 -3.60 7.83 -26.14
C THR A 41 -4.86 7.19 -25.61
N SER A 42 -6.03 7.69 -26.03
CA SER A 42 -7.36 7.09 -25.77
C SER A 42 -8.43 7.83 -26.60
N PRO A 43 -9.64 7.28 -26.79
CA PRO A 43 -10.72 7.97 -27.52
C PRO A 43 -11.08 9.38 -27.02
N SER A 44 -10.78 9.70 -25.75
CA SER A 44 -11.05 11.02 -25.14
C SER A 44 -9.83 11.94 -25.10
N HIS A 45 -8.67 11.49 -25.57
CA HIS A 45 -7.40 12.23 -25.57
C HIS A 45 -6.84 12.24 -26.99
N SER A 46 -7.45 13.07 -27.85
CA SER A 46 -7.25 13.02 -29.29
C SER A 46 -6.38 14.13 -29.88
N GLY A 47 -5.85 15.08 -29.09
CA GLY A 47 -4.98 16.18 -29.58
C GLY A 47 -3.65 16.23 -28.85
N CYS A 48 -2.53 16.45 -29.55
CA CYS A 48 -1.20 16.44 -28.95
C CYS A 48 -0.99 17.71 -28.10
N VAL A 49 -1.36 18.88 -28.62
CA VAL A 49 -1.11 20.15 -27.93
C VAL A 49 -1.96 20.34 -26.68
N SER A 50 -3.10 19.66 -26.59
CA SER A 50 -3.96 19.69 -25.39
C SER A 50 -3.24 19.15 -24.14
N CYS A 51 -2.35 18.17 -24.32
CA CYS A 51 -1.59 17.55 -23.23
C CYS A 51 -0.13 18.04 -23.18
N HIS A 52 0.47 18.35 -24.34
CA HIS A 52 1.90 18.64 -24.46
C HIS A 52 2.22 20.12 -24.62
N GLY A 53 1.26 20.97 -25.03
CA GLY A 53 1.52 22.32 -25.51
C GLY A 53 2.17 22.30 -26.91
N GLY A 54 2.83 23.39 -27.29
CA GLY A 54 3.47 23.52 -28.60
C GLY A 54 2.61 24.21 -29.65
N ASN A 55 3.13 24.32 -30.86
CA ASN A 55 2.42 24.91 -32.00
C ASN A 55 1.85 23.81 -32.91
N PRO A 56 0.52 23.62 -32.97
CA PRO A 56 -0.10 22.54 -33.73
C PRO A 56 0.04 22.72 -35.25
N LYS A 57 0.36 23.91 -35.76
CA LYS A 57 0.44 24.21 -37.20
C LYS A 57 1.86 24.22 -37.75
N ALA A 58 2.87 24.15 -36.88
CA ALA A 58 4.26 24.24 -37.29
C ALA A 58 4.75 22.94 -37.93
N LYS A 59 5.62 23.07 -38.93
CA LYS A 59 6.17 21.93 -39.70
C LYS A 59 7.64 21.64 -39.36
N THR A 60 8.29 22.50 -38.58
CA THR A 60 9.66 22.30 -38.14
C THR A 60 9.69 21.91 -36.66
N LYS A 61 10.69 21.11 -36.27
CA LYS A 61 10.86 20.66 -34.88
C LYS A 61 10.90 21.82 -33.89
N ASN A 62 11.66 22.87 -34.19
CA ASN A 62 11.87 23.98 -33.26
C ASN A 62 10.60 24.80 -33.05
N GLU A 63 9.85 25.08 -34.12
CA GLU A 63 8.61 25.84 -34.03
C GLU A 63 7.48 25.01 -33.41
N ALA A 64 7.35 23.73 -33.78
CA ALA A 64 6.35 22.83 -33.22
C ALA A 64 6.57 22.61 -31.72
N HIS A 65 7.83 22.49 -31.30
CA HIS A 65 8.17 22.29 -29.89
C HIS A 65 8.26 23.58 -29.07
N SER A 66 8.12 24.76 -29.71
CA SER A 66 8.08 26.04 -28.99
C SER A 66 6.83 26.11 -28.11
N GLY A 67 7.01 26.30 -26.80
CA GLY A 67 5.91 26.38 -25.84
C GLY A 67 5.35 25.02 -25.39
N ILE A 68 6.05 23.91 -25.68
CA ILE A 68 5.75 22.62 -25.05
C ILE A 68 6.02 22.71 -23.54
N TYR A 69 5.17 22.08 -22.71
CA TYR A 69 5.18 22.14 -21.24
C TYR A 69 6.39 21.44 -20.55
N GLY A 70 7.61 21.40 -21.14
CA GLY A 70 8.80 20.59 -20.73
C GLY A 70 9.19 19.48 -21.73
N LEU A 71 10.16 18.59 -21.47
CA LEU A 71 10.63 17.61 -22.50
C LEU A 71 10.36 16.11 -22.21
N SER A 72 9.88 15.73 -21.02
CA SER A 72 9.82 14.31 -20.61
C SER A 72 8.44 13.87 -20.08
N ASN A 73 8.17 14.01 -18.78
CA ASN A 73 6.90 13.63 -18.17
C ASN A 73 5.99 14.85 -17.95
N ARG A 74 4.79 14.81 -18.53
CA ARG A 74 3.73 15.84 -18.36
C ARG A 74 2.95 15.68 -17.09
N SER A 75 2.91 14.47 -16.54
CA SER A 75 2.31 14.19 -15.24
C SER A 75 3.23 14.59 -14.06
N TYR A 76 4.41 15.15 -14.35
CA TYR A 76 5.28 15.68 -13.30
C TYR A 76 4.64 16.91 -12.63
N PRO A 77 4.75 17.04 -11.30
CA PRO A 77 4.25 18.21 -10.57
C PRO A 77 4.79 19.54 -11.13
N GLY A 78 3.93 20.54 -11.30
CA GLY A 78 4.26 21.79 -11.98
C GLY A 78 4.08 21.76 -13.51
N ARG A 79 3.71 20.59 -14.08
CA ARG A 79 3.35 20.44 -15.51
C ARG A 79 1.96 19.83 -15.69
N TRP A 80 1.59 18.92 -14.80
CA TRP A 80 0.29 18.26 -14.80
C TRP A 80 -0.89 19.24 -14.62
N GLU A 81 -0.70 20.45 -14.09
CA GLU A 81 -1.72 21.49 -14.02
C GLU A 81 -2.08 22.01 -15.42
N MET A 82 -1.12 22.01 -16.34
CA MET A 82 -1.33 22.43 -17.73
C MET A 82 -1.83 21.28 -18.61
N GLY A 83 -1.32 20.06 -18.40
CA GLY A 83 -1.70 18.91 -19.23
C GLY A 83 -2.98 18.20 -18.77
N CYS A 84 -3.06 17.78 -17.50
CA CYS A 84 -4.17 16.99 -16.98
C CYS A 84 -5.22 17.86 -16.26
N GLY A 85 -4.77 18.91 -15.58
CA GLY A 85 -5.58 19.80 -14.74
C GLY A 85 -6.84 20.36 -15.39
N PRO A 86 -6.84 20.81 -16.66
CA PRO A 86 -8.03 21.40 -17.28
C PRO A 86 -9.21 20.43 -17.37
N CYS A 87 -8.95 19.12 -17.48
CA CYS A 87 -9.99 18.10 -17.60
C CYS A 87 -10.18 17.25 -16.32
N HIS A 88 -9.14 17.13 -15.50
CA HIS A 88 -9.09 16.24 -14.34
C HIS A 88 -8.81 16.96 -13.02
N LYS A 89 -9.30 18.20 -12.87
CA LYS A 89 -9.11 19.04 -11.68
C LYS A 89 -9.37 18.29 -10.37
N SER A 90 -10.50 17.58 -10.27
CA SER A 90 -10.87 16.80 -9.08
C SER A 90 -9.86 15.71 -8.73
N GLN A 91 -9.32 14.99 -9.72
CA GLN A 91 -8.32 13.95 -9.49
C GLN A 91 -6.99 14.57 -9.07
N LEU A 92 -6.60 15.69 -9.70
CA LEU A 92 -5.37 16.41 -9.40
C LEU A 92 -5.37 16.92 -7.95
N GLU A 93 -6.43 17.61 -7.53
CA GLU A 93 -6.56 18.16 -6.17
C GLU A 93 -6.51 17.05 -5.11
N ARG A 94 -7.16 15.91 -5.36
CA ARG A 94 -7.12 14.77 -4.44
C ARG A 94 -5.76 14.10 -4.38
N MET A 95 -5.07 13.98 -5.53
CA MET A 95 -3.78 13.29 -5.60
C MET A 95 -2.73 13.97 -4.73
N GLN A 96 -2.76 15.31 -4.67
CA GLN A 96 -1.85 16.12 -3.87
C GLN A 96 -1.94 15.84 -2.36
N SER A 97 -3.07 15.35 -1.85
CA SER A 97 -3.24 15.02 -0.43
C SER A 97 -2.93 13.55 -0.09
N SER A 98 -2.76 12.70 -1.10
CA SER A 98 -2.62 11.24 -0.97
C SER A 98 -1.28 10.82 -0.35
N GLN A 99 -1.25 9.70 0.37
CA GLN A 99 -0.02 9.09 0.90
C GLN A 99 0.95 8.66 -0.20
N MET A 100 0.43 8.19 -1.34
CA MET A 100 1.25 7.75 -2.47
C MET A 100 2.08 8.92 -3.01
N TYR A 101 1.44 10.08 -3.15
CA TYR A 101 2.07 11.30 -3.60
C TYR A 101 2.96 11.92 -2.52
N THR A 102 2.44 12.16 -1.32
CA THR A 102 3.13 12.92 -0.28
C THR A 102 4.23 12.15 0.45
N GLY A 103 4.14 10.81 0.52
CA GLY A 103 5.04 10.00 1.35
C GLY A 103 5.02 10.32 2.85
N ALA A 104 4.08 11.15 3.31
CA ALA A 104 4.14 11.78 4.63
C ALA A 104 4.13 10.78 5.79
N GLY A 105 3.33 9.71 5.69
CA GLY A 105 3.28 8.68 6.72
C GLY A 105 4.54 7.83 6.84
N MET A 106 5.33 7.73 5.75
CA MET A 106 6.63 7.07 5.78
C MET A 106 7.66 7.98 6.46
N ILE A 107 7.75 9.24 6.02
CA ILE A 107 8.67 10.24 6.59
C ILE A 107 8.44 10.39 8.09
N ALA A 108 7.18 10.60 8.50
CA ALA A 108 6.81 10.74 9.90
C ALA A 108 7.14 9.49 10.72
N GLN A 109 6.97 8.29 10.15
CA GLN A 109 7.28 7.06 10.87
C GLN A 109 8.79 6.87 11.04
N THR A 110 9.59 7.15 10.00
CA THR A 110 11.06 7.11 10.06
C THR A 110 11.57 8.08 11.12
N GLN A 111 11.12 9.33 11.07
CA GLN A 111 11.46 10.36 12.06
C GLN A 111 11.13 9.90 13.48
N ALA A 112 9.87 9.46 13.70
CA ALA A 112 9.42 8.95 14.99
C ALA A 112 10.29 7.80 15.51
N THR A 113 10.80 6.95 14.62
CA THR A 113 11.61 5.77 14.98
C THR A 113 13.08 6.06 15.16
N TRP A 114 13.67 7.02 14.45
CA TRP A 114 15.11 7.26 14.44
C TRP A 114 15.52 8.44 15.31
N GLU A 115 14.65 9.45 15.40
CA GLU A 115 14.94 10.76 15.98
C GLU A 115 13.92 11.17 17.06
N GLY A 116 12.78 10.46 17.13
CA GLY A 116 11.70 10.74 18.08
C GLY A 116 10.48 11.37 17.42
N GLU A 117 9.37 11.33 18.15
CA GLU A 117 8.10 11.89 17.67
C GLU A 117 8.16 13.42 17.69
N THR A 118 7.64 14.05 16.63
CA THR A 118 7.56 15.50 16.43
C THR A 118 6.10 15.93 16.24
N PRO A 119 5.28 15.92 17.32
CA PRO A 119 3.86 16.21 17.20
C PRO A 119 3.60 17.58 16.57
N GLY A 120 2.61 17.65 15.68
CA GLY A 120 2.22 18.91 15.03
C GLY A 120 3.07 19.31 13.82
N THR A 121 4.24 18.72 13.63
CA THR A 121 5.06 18.94 12.42
C THR A 121 4.83 17.83 11.41
N ARG A 122 4.63 18.21 10.15
CA ARG A 122 4.44 17.25 9.06
C ARG A 122 5.33 17.58 7.88
N TYR A 123 6.04 16.56 7.39
CA TYR A 123 6.80 16.63 6.16
C TYR A 123 6.18 15.74 5.09
N GLY A 124 6.26 16.17 3.83
CA GLY A 124 5.96 15.35 2.67
C GLY A 124 6.99 15.60 1.57
N SER A 125 6.89 14.87 0.46
CA SER A 125 7.80 15.02 -0.69
C SER A 125 7.86 16.44 -1.26
N GLN A 126 6.83 17.25 -0.98
CA GLN A 126 6.71 18.66 -1.33
C GLN A 126 5.94 19.40 -0.24
N GLY A 127 6.18 20.70 -0.09
CA GLY A 127 5.37 21.57 0.76
C GLY A 127 3.97 21.79 0.18
N ALA A 128 2.94 21.81 1.03
CA ALA A 128 1.55 22.03 0.61
C ALA A 128 0.66 22.54 1.76
N GLU A 129 -0.37 23.30 1.41
CA GLU A 129 -1.49 23.63 2.30
C GLU A 129 -2.61 22.61 2.03
N LEU A 130 -2.97 21.81 3.04
CA LEU A 130 -3.85 20.66 2.93
C LEU A 130 -4.97 20.72 3.98
N TYR A 131 -5.84 19.72 3.97
CA TYR A 131 -6.86 19.52 5.00
C TYR A 131 -6.71 18.14 5.65
N ASP A 132 -6.83 18.07 6.96
CA ASP A 132 -6.86 16.81 7.69
C ASP A 132 -8.21 16.06 7.51
N ALA A 133 -8.35 14.88 8.11
CA ALA A 133 -9.55 14.05 7.98
C ALA A 133 -10.83 14.72 8.53
N ASP A 134 -10.71 15.73 9.41
CA ASP A 134 -11.83 16.51 9.95
C ASP A 134 -12.10 17.76 9.11
N GLY A 135 -11.35 17.97 8.02
CA GLY A 135 -11.45 19.14 7.16
C GLY A 135 -10.78 20.39 7.73
N LYS A 136 -9.90 20.27 8.72
CA LYS A 136 -9.16 21.41 9.28
C LYS A 136 -7.91 21.71 8.44
N PRO A 137 -7.56 22.99 8.22
CA PRO A 137 -6.34 23.37 7.54
C PRO A 137 -5.11 22.76 8.22
N LEU A 138 -4.22 22.18 7.41
CA LEU A 138 -2.99 21.53 7.84
C LEU A 138 -1.86 21.90 6.90
N LYS A 139 -0.77 22.44 7.45
CA LYS A 139 0.43 22.75 6.70
C LYS A 139 1.36 21.55 6.63
N GLN A 140 1.81 21.23 5.42
CA GLN A 140 2.87 20.25 5.16
C GLN A 140 4.15 20.97 4.73
N HIS A 141 5.25 20.64 5.39
CA HIS A 141 6.59 21.10 5.04
C HIS A 141 7.22 20.21 3.96
N ASP A 142 8.10 20.80 3.16
CA ASP A 142 8.89 20.04 2.19
C ASP A 142 9.97 19.23 2.93
N VAL A 143 10.10 17.95 2.61
CA VAL A 143 11.13 17.06 3.18
C VAL A 143 12.55 17.55 2.91
N ALA A 144 12.78 18.39 1.89
CA ALA A 144 14.06 19.07 1.68
C ALA A 144 14.47 19.98 2.86
N GLN A 145 13.52 20.40 3.70
CA GLN A 145 13.74 21.17 4.93
C GLN A 145 14.02 20.29 6.16
N LEU A 146 13.88 18.96 6.05
CA LEU A 146 14.18 18.03 7.12
C LEU A 146 15.65 17.63 7.05
N ASP A 147 16.53 18.46 7.61
CA ASP A 147 17.98 18.26 7.61
C ASP A 147 18.45 17.32 8.73
N HIS A 148 17.84 16.14 8.78
CA HIS A 148 18.20 15.07 9.69
C HIS A 148 18.36 13.74 8.95
N LEU A 149 18.86 12.72 9.64
CA LEU A 149 19.10 11.38 9.08
C LEU A 149 17.82 10.77 8.47
N SER A 150 16.66 10.98 9.10
CA SER A 150 15.37 10.50 8.62
C SER A 150 14.93 11.16 7.31
N GLY A 151 15.18 12.46 7.16
CA GLY A 151 14.95 13.20 5.92
C GLY A 151 15.88 12.73 4.81
N ASP A 152 17.17 12.55 5.14
CA ASP A 152 18.18 12.02 4.23
C ASP A 152 17.87 10.61 3.73
N LEU A 153 17.42 9.71 4.62
CA LEU A 153 16.99 8.37 4.24
C LEU A 153 15.84 8.44 3.23
N TYR A 154 14.83 9.25 3.51
CA TYR A 154 13.70 9.39 2.58
C TYR A 154 14.17 9.93 1.22
N ARG A 155 14.94 11.03 1.21
CA ARG A 155 15.39 11.70 -0.01
C ARG A 155 16.28 10.82 -0.89
N LYS A 156 17.13 9.99 -0.28
CA LYS A 156 18.15 9.21 -1.00
C LYS A 156 17.78 7.76 -1.22
N PHE A 157 16.86 7.19 -0.45
CA PHE A 157 16.50 5.77 -0.55
C PHE A 157 15.04 5.58 -0.97
N CYS A 158 14.11 6.31 -0.36
CA CYS A 158 12.67 6.09 -0.54
C CYS A 158 12.09 6.87 -1.73
N ALA A 159 12.52 8.11 -1.93
CA ALA A 159 11.95 9.04 -2.90
C ALA A 159 12.10 8.57 -4.36
N ARG A 160 13.04 7.65 -4.64
CA ARG A 160 13.19 6.99 -5.94
C ARG A 160 11.92 6.29 -6.43
N CYS A 161 11.15 5.71 -5.51
CA CYS A 161 9.94 4.95 -5.83
C CYS A 161 8.66 5.77 -5.61
N HIS A 162 8.74 6.98 -5.06
CA HIS A 162 7.57 7.80 -4.76
C HIS A 162 7.19 8.71 -5.94
N VAL A 163 5.89 8.78 -6.24
CA VAL A 163 5.36 9.36 -7.49
C VAL A 163 5.39 10.88 -7.56
N ALA A 164 5.89 11.58 -6.54
CA ALA A 164 6.00 13.04 -6.57
C ALA A 164 7.19 13.57 -7.38
N ARG A 165 8.17 12.71 -7.73
CA ARG A 165 9.34 13.12 -8.52
C ARG A 165 9.63 12.12 -9.63
N GLN A 166 9.85 12.63 -10.84
CA GLN A 166 10.26 11.80 -11.97
C GLN A 166 11.72 11.42 -11.78
N GLN A 167 12.05 10.16 -12.05
CA GLN A 167 13.43 9.68 -12.04
C GLN A 167 13.93 9.45 -13.45
N ASP A 168 15.06 10.08 -13.77
CA ASP A 168 15.77 9.83 -15.02
C ASP A 168 16.44 8.44 -14.96
N PRO A 169 16.28 7.59 -15.98
CA PRO A 169 16.83 6.24 -16.04
C PRO A 169 18.36 6.17 -16.16
N SER A 170 19.06 7.30 -16.26
CA SER A 170 20.54 7.33 -16.24
C SER A 170 21.17 6.59 -15.04
N ASN A 171 20.42 6.33 -13.96
CA ASN A 171 20.83 5.55 -12.78
C ASN A 171 19.99 4.27 -12.52
N GLY A 172 19.39 3.68 -13.57
CA GLY A 172 18.65 2.40 -13.51
C GLY A 172 17.22 2.51 -14.05
N ALA A 173 16.29 1.65 -13.61
CA ALA A 173 14.89 1.77 -14.03
C ALA A 173 14.33 3.14 -13.59
N GLY A 174 14.11 4.02 -14.56
CA GLY A 174 13.52 5.34 -14.36
C GLY A 174 12.02 5.20 -14.08
N ASN A 175 11.55 5.81 -13.00
CA ASN A 175 10.13 5.80 -12.65
C ASN A 175 9.47 7.12 -13.09
N PRO A 176 8.35 7.06 -13.83
CA PRO A 176 7.49 8.24 -14.02
C PRO A 176 6.94 8.79 -12.70
N ALA A 177 6.44 10.02 -12.77
CA ALA A 177 5.77 10.72 -11.69
C ALA A 177 4.31 11.04 -12.03
N GLY A 178 3.51 11.28 -11.01
CA GLY A 178 2.10 11.65 -11.09
C GLY A 178 1.25 10.62 -11.83
N CYS A 179 0.27 11.09 -12.60
CA CYS A 179 -0.71 10.26 -13.31
C CYS A 179 -0.04 9.21 -14.23
N ALA A 180 1.04 9.60 -14.91
CA ALA A 180 1.77 8.71 -15.82
C ALA A 180 2.37 7.49 -15.12
N ALA A 181 2.60 7.56 -13.80
CA ALA A 181 3.16 6.44 -13.05
C ALA A 181 2.27 5.20 -13.01
N CYS A 182 0.97 5.37 -13.21
CA CYS A 182 0.04 4.23 -13.25
C CYS A 182 -0.61 4.08 -14.62
N HIS A 183 -0.85 5.19 -15.31
CA HIS A 183 -1.67 5.23 -16.52
C HIS A 183 -0.90 5.08 -17.82
N PHE A 184 0.43 4.95 -17.79
CA PHE A 184 1.21 4.59 -18.98
C PHE A 184 2.11 3.41 -18.66
N PRO A 185 2.30 2.47 -19.59
CA PRO A 185 3.23 1.37 -19.39
C PRO A 185 4.67 1.88 -19.44
N TYR A 186 5.50 1.43 -18.51
CA TYR A 186 6.94 1.71 -18.50
C TYR A 186 7.73 0.40 -18.41
N GLY A 187 8.65 0.24 -19.35
CA GLY A 187 9.59 -0.88 -19.34
C GLY A 187 10.78 -0.60 -18.43
N LYS A 188 11.53 -1.66 -18.09
CA LYS A 188 12.68 -1.60 -17.16
C LYS A 188 13.73 -0.54 -17.51
N GLN A 189 13.88 -0.19 -18.78
CA GLN A 189 14.87 0.77 -19.29
C GLN A 189 14.26 2.14 -19.63
N GLY A 190 12.94 2.32 -19.49
CA GLY A 190 12.26 3.55 -19.89
C GLY A 190 12.47 3.93 -21.36
N LEU A 191 12.60 2.93 -22.25
CA LEU A 191 12.74 3.15 -23.68
C LEU A 191 11.37 3.08 -24.33
N TYR A 192 11.09 4.02 -25.25
CA TYR A 192 9.92 3.93 -26.09
C TYR A 192 10.06 2.78 -27.10
N ARG A 193 9.04 1.91 -27.14
CA ARG A 193 8.96 0.69 -27.96
C ARG A 193 7.72 0.68 -28.87
N GLY A 194 7.01 1.80 -28.94
CA GLY A 194 5.81 1.96 -29.76
C GLY A 194 6.11 2.23 -31.23
N GLY A 195 5.07 2.56 -31.99
CA GLY A 195 5.12 2.74 -33.45
C GLY A 195 5.69 4.07 -33.94
N ASP A 196 6.03 5.00 -33.04
CA ASP A 196 6.63 6.29 -33.40
C ASP A 196 8.11 6.13 -33.72
N HIS A 197 8.45 6.14 -35.00
CA HIS A 197 9.83 5.98 -35.47
C HIS A 197 10.78 7.09 -35.00
N THR A 198 10.26 8.29 -34.74
CA THR A 198 11.09 9.41 -34.23
C THR A 198 11.48 9.19 -32.77
N MET A 199 10.66 8.47 -32.00
CA MET A 199 10.86 8.23 -30.58
C MET A 199 11.37 6.83 -30.25
N LEU A 200 11.31 5.89 -31.21
CA LEU A 200 11.76 4.51 -31.03
C LEU A 200 13.17 4.43 -30.45
N GLY A 201 13.31 3.70 -29.33
CA GLY A 201 14.58 3.51 -28.63
C GLY A 201 15.06 4.72 -27.82
N ARG A 202 14.30 5.81 -27.74
CA ARG A 202 14.65 6.96 -26.89
C ARG A 202 14.16 6.75 -25.45
N ALA A 203 14.92 7.30 -24.51
CA ALA A 203 14.59 7.37 -23.09
C ALA A 203 14.75 8.82 -22.58
N PRO A 204 14.08 9.19 -21.46
CA PRO A 204 13.05 8.42 -20.74
C PRO A 204 11.63 8.58 -21.28
N HIS A 205 11.01 7.47 -21.69
CA HIS A 205 9.62 7.42 -22.15
C HIS A 205 8.90 6.13 -21.70
N GLY A 206 7.57 6.16 -21.74
CA GLY A 206 6.76 4.95 -21.58
C GLY A 206 7.02 3.99 -22.75
N ASP A 207 6.74 2.70 -22.55
CA ASP A 207 6.92 1.68 -23.60
C ASP A 207 6.07 2.00 -24.84
N THR A 208 4.89 2.60 -24.65
CA THR A 208 4.02 3.10 -25.72
C THR A 208 3.35 4.40 -25.29
N HIS A 209 2.75 5.12 -26.25
CA HIS A 209 1.98 6.34 -25.98
C HIS A 209 0.50 6.06 -25.60
N ARG A 210 0.10 4.78 -25.55
CA ARG A 210 -1.27 4.39 -25.18
C ARG A 210 -1.46 4.46 -23.67
N MET A 211 -2.51 5.16 -23.25
CA MET A 211 -2.88 5.26 -21.84
C MET A 211 -3.68 4.03 -21.38
N HIS A 212 -3.36 3.51 -20.21
CA HIS A 212 -4.12 2.50 -19.50
C HIS A 212 -5.11 3.18 -18.56
N THR A 213 -6.38 3.27 -18.97
CA THR A 213 -7.44 3.83 -18.10
C THR A 213 -7.61 3.00 -16.82
N LEU A 214 -7.43 1.68 -16.92
CA LEU A 214 -7.35 0.76 -15.79
C LEU A 214 -5.90 0.27 -15.67
N PRO A 215 -5.12 0.75 -14.68
CA PRO A 215 -3.76 0.27 -14.45
C PRO A 215 -3.75 -1.24 -14.18
N SER A 216 -2.79 -1.95 -14.78
CA SER A 216 -2.60 -3.37 -14.50
C SER A 216 -1.82 -3.57 -13.20
N LEU A 217 -1.82 -4.80 -12.69
CA LEU A 217 -0.94 -5.21 -11.59
C LEU A 217 0.53 -4.81 -11.82
N GLN A 218 1.01 -4.85 -13.06
CA GLN A 218 2.39 -4.50 -13.40
C GLN A 218 2.70 -3.02 -13.14
N SER A 219 1.71 -2.11 -13.27
CA SER A 219 1.89 -0.71 -12.88
C SER A 219 2.20 -0.57 -11.39
N CYS A 220 1.57 -1.40 -10.54
CA CYS A 220 1.80 -1.41 -9.10
C CYS A 220 3.12 -2.11 -8.74
N ALA A 221 3.42 -3.23 -9.42
CA ALA A 221 4.57 -4.08 -9.11
C ALA A 221 5.92 -3.38 -9.34
N GLN A 222 5.99 -2.38 -10.21
CA GLN A 222 7.20 -1.57 -10.44
C GLN A 222 7.75 -0.90 -9.17
N CYS A 223 6.89 -0.58 -8.21
CA CYS A 223 7.29 0.01 -6.93
C CYS A 223 7.06 -0.95 -5.75
N HIS A 224 5.93 -1.67 -5.75
CA HIS A 224 5.51 -2.53 -4.63
C HIS A 224 6.17 -3.91 -4.58
N HIS A 225 7.19 -4.16 -5.41
CA HIS A 225 8.04 -5.36 -5.34
C HIS A 225 9.22 -5.26 -4.34
N ARG A 226 9.46 -4.07 -3.76
CA ARG A 226 10.50 -3.83 -2.74
C ARG A 226 9.88 -3.55 -1.37
N SER A 227 9.28 -2.38 -1.19
CA SER A 227 8.72 -1.97 0.10
C SER A 227 7.54 -2.86 0.50
N GLY A 228 7.70 -3.64 1.57
CA GLY A 228 6.72 -4.65 2.03
C GLY A 228 6.57 -5.88 1.13
N ARG A 229 7.21 -5.92 -0.05
CA ARG A 229 7.11 -6.98 -1.07
C ARG A 229 5.66 -7.37 -1.40
N THR A 230 4.72 -6.44 -1.24
CA THR A 230 3.28 -6.66 -1.38
C THR A 230 2.89 -7.19 -2.75
N ALA A 231 3.47 -6.66 -3.82
CA ALA A 231 3.18 -7.15 -5.17
C ALA A 231 3.72 -8.57 -5.38
N LEU A 232 4.84 -8.93 -4.75
CA LEU A 232 5.41 -10.27 -4.85
C LEU A 232 4.54 -11.27 -4.09
N SER A 233 4.26 -11.01 -2.81
CA SER A 233 3.46 -11.91 -1.99
C SER A 233 2.04 -12.12 -2.53
N TYR A 234 1.43 -11.08 -3.10
CA TYR A 234 0.12 -11.17 -3.76
C TYR A 234 0.15 -12.15 -4.94
N GLN A 235 1.19 -12.08 -5.76
CA GLN A 235 1.42 -12.97 -6.91
C GLN A 235 1.94 -14.36 -6.53
N GLY A 236 2.26 -14.61 -5.26
CA GLY A 236 2.88 -15.86 -4.83
C GLY A 236 4.38 -15.92 -5.13
N LEU A 237 5.08 -14.80 -4.99
CA LEU A 237 6.53 -14.68 -5.17
C LEU A 237 7.21 -14.18 -3.90
N GLN A 238 8.48 -14.52 -3.72
CA GLN A 238 9.33 -14.11 -2.60
C GLN A 238 10.75 -13.83 -3.10
N ASP A 239 11.38 -12.75 -2.65
CA ASP A 239 12.75 -12.39 -3.04
C ASP A 239 13.87 -13.07 -2.24
N GLY A 240 13.52 -13.95 -1.29
CA GLY A 240 14.27 -15.12 -0.79
C GLY A 240 15.73 -14.97 -0.31
N ASN A 241 16.34 -13.80 -0.39
CA ASN A 241 17.78 -13.58 -0.31
C ASN A 241 18.62 -14.58 -1.14
N ASN A 242 18.10 -14.96 -2.32
CA ASN A 242 18.63 -16.03 -3.18
C ASN A 242 18.67 -17.44 -2.55
N GLY A 243 18.13 -17.63 -1.35
CA GLY A 243 17.93 -18.94 -0.74
C GLY A 243 16.85 -19.72 -1.49
N LEU A 244 17.24 -20.82 -2.13
CA LEU A 244 16.33 -21.77 -2.76
C LEU A 244 15.58 -22.56 -1.68
N VAL A 245 14.66 -21.91 -0.96
CA VAL A 245 13.82 -22.60 0.03
C VAL A 245 12.76 -23.39 -0.74
N PRO A 246 12.74 -24.74 -0.66
CA PRO A 246 11.69 -25.52 -1.30
C PRO A 246 10.36 -25.23 -0.61
N THR A 247 9.42 -24.66 -1.35
CA THR A 247 8.04 -24.49 -0.88
C THR A 247 7.23 -25.72 -1.26
N ARG A 248 6.30 -26.12 -0.40
CA ARG A 248 5.37 -27.22 -0.72
C ARG A 248 4.50 -26.81 -1.90
N ASN A 249 4.59 -27.57 -3.00
CA ASN A 249 3.97 -27.25 -4.30
C ASN A 249 4.56 -26.01 -4.99
N GLY A 250 5.82 -25.65 -4.69
CA GLY A 250 6.55 -24.59 -5.38
C GLY A 250 6.84 -24.96 -6.84
N GLN A 251 6.71 -23.98 -7.73
CA GLN A 251 7.14 -24.11 -9.13
C GLN A 251 8.68 -24.06 -9.21
N PRO A 252 9.30 -24.75 -10.17
CA PRO A 252 10.75 -24.82 -10.30
C PRO A 252 11.40 -23.46 -10.64
N GLY A 253 12.65 -23.29 -10.19
CA GLY A 253 13.55 -22.20 -10.60
C GLY A 253 13.31 -20.85 -9.93
N SER A 254 14.29 -19.96 -10.06
CA SER A 254 14.10 -18.55 -9.73
C SER A 254 13.45 -17.79 -10.89
N VAL A 255 12.45 -16.98 -10.59
CA VAL A 255 11.89 -15.98 -11.51
C VAL A 255 12.81 -14.75 -11.47
N PRO A 256 13.43 -14.36 -12.60
CA PRO A 256 14.34 -13.22 -12.61
C PRO A 256 13.58 -11.90 -12.37
N GLY A 257 14.13 -11.09 -11.47
CA GLY A 257 13.60 -9.77 -11.14
C GLY A 257 13.85 -8.71 -12.22
N SER A 258 13.32 -7.51 -11.98
CA SER A 258 13.68 -6.30 -12.74
C SER A 258 15.02 -5.72 -12.30
N ASP A 259 15.37 -5.92 -11.04
CA ASP A 259 16.71 -5.77 -10.48
C ASP A 259 17.35 -7.16 -10.39
N MET A 260 18.69 -7.24 -10.28
CA MET A 260 19.49 -8.49 -10.31
C MET A 260 19.12 -9.56 -9.25
N ARG A 261 18.00 -9.39 -8.52
CA ARG A 261 17.40 -10.35 -7.62
C ARG A 261 16.68 -11.46 -8.40
N ASN A 262 16.52 -12.57 -7.70
CA ASN A 262 15.79 -13.74 -8.12
C ASN A 262 14.63 -13.98 -7.14
N PHE A 263 13.46 -14.37 -7.67
CA PHE A 263 12.29 -14.65 -6.85
C PHE A 263 11.96 -16.14 -6.84
N THR A 264 11.55 -16.68 -5.71
CA THR A 264 11.03 -18.04 -5.55
C THR A 264 9.51 -18.03 -5.45
N HIS A 265 8.88 -19.15 -5.78
CA HIS A 265 7.42 -19.27 -5.70
C HIS A 265 6.97 -19.65 -4.29
N ILE A 266 5.96 -18.95 -3.79
CA ILE A 266 5.18 -19.25 -2.59
C ILE A 266 3.70 -19.39 -2.98
N ALA A 267 2.84 -19.78 -2.05
CA ALA A 267 1.40 -19.79 -2.33
C ALA A 267 0.91 -18.35 -2.61
N PRO A 268 0.21 -18.06 -3.71
CA PRO A 268 -0.33 -16.73 -4.00
C PRO A 268 -1.56 -16.39 -3.16
N ASP A 269 -1.96 -15.11 -3.19
CA ASP A 269 -3.21 -14.64 -2.62
C ASP A 269 -4.41 -15.24 -3.38
N ILE A 270 -5.47 -15.58 -2.65
CA ILE A 270 -6.67 -16.17 -3.25
C ILE A 270 -7.39 -15.22 -4.23
N HIS A 271 -7.35 -13.92 -3.99
CA HIS A 271 -7.96 -12.92 -4.86
C HIS A 271 -7.17 -12.80 -6.17
N PHE A 272 -5.84 -12.86 -6.10
CA PHE A 272 -4.98 -12.95 -7.28
C PHE A 272 -5.27 -14.22 -8.10
N GLN A 273 -5.41 -15.37 -7.44
CA GLN A 273 -5.82 -16.61 -8.11
C GLN A 273 -7.21 -16.52 -8.74
N ALA A 274 -8.11 -15.74 -8.13
CA ALA A 274 -9.41 -15.38 -8.68
C ALA A 274 -9.32 -14.25 -9.72
N GLY A 275 -8.12 -13.89 -10.19
CA GLY A 275 -7.78 -12.93 -11.25
C GLY A 275 -8.15 -11.49 -10.96
N MET A 276 -8.16 -11.11 -9.68
CA MET A 276 -8.25 -9.72 -9.28
C MET A 276 -6.87 -9.05 -9.35
N ASP A 277 -6.84 -7.82 -9.84
CA ASP A 277 -5.71 -6.91 -9.76
C ASP A 277 -5.83 -6.00 -8.53
N CYS A 278 -4.77 -5.24 -8.24
CA CYS A 278 -4.74 -4.33 -7.08
C CYS A 278 -5.92 -3.35 -7.10
N ILE A 279 -6.30 -2.87 -8.28
CA ILE A 279 -7.37 -1.89 -8.47
C ILE A 279 -8.77 -2.46 -8.21
N ASP A 280 -8.95 -3.78 -8.13
CA ASP A 280 -10.26 -4.38 -7.83
C ASP A 280 -10.63 -4.22 -6.36
N CYS A 281 -9.63 -4.14 -5.47
CA CYS A 281 -9.78 -3.75 -4.07
C CYS A 281 -9.51 -2.26 -3.87
N HIS A 282 -8.38 -1.75 -4.38
CA HIS A 282 -7.98 -0.38 -4.13
C HIS A 282 -8.68 0.61 -5.05
N THR A 283 -9.55 1.44 -4.48
CA THR A 283 -10.38 2.37 -5.24
C THR A 283 -9.60 3.58 -5.75
N SER A 284 -10.22 4.32 -6.67
CA SER A 284 -9.70 5.59 -7.16
C SER A 284 -9.50 6.62 -6.03
N ARG A 285 -10.30 6.52 -4.96
CA ARG A 285 -10.25 7.41 -3.78
C ARG A 285 -9.22 6.96 -2.75
N GLU A 286 -8.87 5.68 -2.70
CA GLU A 286 -7.74 5.21 -1.91
C GLU A 286 -6.40 5.54 -2.59
N ILE A 287 -6.26 5.27 -3.88
CA ILE A 287 -4.96 5.42 -4.57
C ILE A 287 -4.66 6.90 -4.84
N MET A 288 -5.59 7.61 -5.46
CA MET A 288 -5.44 9.02 -5.82
C MET A 288 -5.89 9.97 -4.70
N GLY A 289 -6.22 9.45 -3.52
CA GLY A 289 -6.69 10.25 -2.38
C GLY A 289 -8.17 10.64 -2.47
N ASP A 290 -8.73 11.05 -1.33
CA ASP A 290 -10.11 11.53 -1.21
C ASP A 290 -10.20 13.04 -0.95
N GLY A 291 -9.08 13.76 -1.09
CA GLY A 291 -8.98 15.21 -0.87
C GLY A 291 -8.51 15.59 0.53
N TYR A 292 -8.49 14.62 1.44
CA TYR A 292 -7.96 14.78 2.79
C TYR A 292 -6.62 14.12 2.92
N THR A 293 -5.86 14.57 3.90
CA THR A 293 -4.56 14.04 4.20
C THR A 293 -4.55 13.34 5.55
N TYR A 294 -3.78 12.27 5.64
CA TYR A 294 -3.79 11.38 6.80
C TYR A 294 -2.39 11.30 7.43
N ALA A 295 -2.33 10.87 8.69
CA ALA A 295 -1.04 10.65 9.37
C ALA A 295 -0.30 9.41 8.82
N ASN A 296 -1.02 8.45 8.24
CA ASN A 296 -0.47 7.22 7.69
C ASN A 296 -1.46 6.58 6.70
N MET A 297 -1.03 5.51 6.02
CA MET A 297 -1.83 4.77 5.04
C MET A 297 -3.17 4.27 5.60
N HIS A 298 -3.22 3.93 6.89
CA HIS A 298 -4.40 3.33 7.48
C HIS A 298 -5.61 4.27 7.52
N GLY A 299 -5.40 5.57 7.77
CA GLY A 299 -6.48 6.55 7.72
C GLY A 299 -7.02 6.79 6.31
N GLN A 300 -6.16 6.60 5.29
CA GLN A 300 -6.55 6.78 3.90
C GLN A 300 -7.38 5.61 3.37
N LEU A 301 -7.06 4.38 3.76
CA LEU A 301 -7.80 3.18 3.37
C LEU A 301 -9.28 3.27 3.76
N GLU A 302 -10.14 2.80 2.88
CA GLU A 302 -11.58 2.69 3.03
C GLU A 302 -12.09 1.27 2.87
N VAL A 303 -11.37 0.40 2.16
CA VAL A 303 -11.78 -0.98 1.87
C VAL A 303 -11.29 -1.93 2.95
N THR A 304 -12.18 -2.76 3.47
CA THR A 304 -11.87 -3.87 4.38
C THR A 304 -12.47 -5.19 3.90
N CYS A 305 -12.05 -6.30 4.54
CA CYS A 305 -12.59 -7.62 4.23
C CYS A 305 -14.10 -7.68 4.47
N GLU A 306 -14.55 -7.05 5.56
CA GLU A 306 -15.94 -7.04 6.01
C GLU A 306 -16.87 -6.32 5.02
N ASP A 307 -16.36 -5.37 4.22
CA ASP A 307 -17.17 -4.68 3.22
C ASP A 307 -17.74 -5.64 2.17
N CYS A 308 -17.00 -6.69 1.80
CA CYS A 308 -17.44 -7.68 0.80
C CYS A 308 -17.91 -9.01 1.41
N HIS A 309 -17.39 -9.39 2.58
CA HIS A 309 -17.62 -10.69 3.21
C HIS A 309 -18.57 -10.62 4.42
N GLY A 310 -18.80 -9.44 4.98
CA GLY A 310 -19.48 -9.24 6.26
C GLY A 310 -18.56 -9.44 7.46
N SER A 311 -19.07 -9.14 8.64
CA SER A 311 -18.51 -9.54 9.93
C SER A 311 -19.17 -10.82 10.44
N ALA A 312 -18.76 -11.26 11.62
CA ALA A 312 -19.38 -12.38 12.33
C ALA A 312 -20.89 -12.19 12.56
N ASP A 313 -21.33 -10.95 12.75
CA ASP A 313 -22.69 -10.57 13.18
C ASP A 313 -23.45 -9.68 12.20
N LYS A 314 -22.78 -9.08 11.21
CA LYS A 314 -23.40 -8.15 10.25
C LYS A 314 -23.03 -8.50 8.81
N PRO A 315 -24.00 -8.58 7.90
CA PRO A 315 -23.71 -8.74 6.48
C PRO A 315 -23.14 -7.44 5.89
N PRO A 316 -22.55 -7.49 4.68
CA PRO A 316 -22.22 -6.30 3.89
C PRO A 316 -23.40 -5.34 3.76
N LEU A 317 -23.10 -4.04 3.83
CA LEU A 317 -24.07 -2.99 3.56
C LEU A 317 -24.12 -2.69 2.06
N TYR A 318 -25.31 -2.37 1.55
CA TYR A 318 -25.50 -1.95 0.16
C TYR A 318 -26.59 -0.89 0.05
N ARG A 319 -26.59 -0.17 -1.08
CA ARG A 319 -27.69 0.72 -1.48
C ARG A 319 -27.77 0.88 -2.98
N ALA A 320 -28.95 1.21 -3.48
CA ALA A 320 -29.11 1.58 -4.88
C ALA A 320 -28.35 2.87 -5.24
N ILE A 321 -27.87 2.92 -6.49
CA ILE A 321 -27.46 4.17 -7.14
C ILE A 321 -28.72 4.98 -7.41
N VAL A 322 -28.77 6.22 -6.91
CA VAL A 322 -29.96 7.08 -7.01
C VAL A 322 -29.75 8.31 -7.89
N ARG A 323 -28.51 8.69 -8.19
CA ARG A 323 -28.19 9.84 -9.05
C ARG A 323 -27.21 9.48 -10.18
N GLU A 324 -27.37 10.14 -11.31
CA GLU A 324 -26.59 9.97 -12.54
C GLU A 324 -25.12 10.39 -12.41
N ASN A 325 -24.78 11.18 -11.39
CA ASN A 325 -23.43 11.70 -11.14
C ASN A 325 -22.65 10.92 -10.06
N GLU A 326 -23.20 9.80 -9.54
CA GLU A 326 -22.50 9.01 -8.53
C GLU A 326 -21.27 8.28 -9.11
N ASP A 327 -20.28 8.05 -8.23
CA ASP A 327 -19.01 7.42 -8.61
C ASP A 327 -19.15 6.09 -9.33
N PRO A 328 -20.04 5.15 -8.94
CA PRO A 328 -20.17 3.87 -9.63
C PRO A 328 -20.53 4.02 -11.11
N LEU A 329 -21.41 4.98 -11.46
CA LEU A 329 -21.76 5.26 -12.85
C LEU A 329 -20.61 5.92 -13.62
N ARG A 330 -19.92 6.87 -12.98
CA ARG A 330 -18.82 7.61 -13.61
C ARG A 330 -17.62 6.71 -13.86
N GLU A 331 -17.24 5.88 -12.89
CA GLU A 331 -16.05 5.05 -12.93
C GLU A 331 -16.25 3.78 -13.77
N SER A 332 -17.46 3.18 -13.74
CA SER A 332 -17.72 1.96 -14.51
C SER A 332 -17.81 2.16 -16.03
N ARG A 333 -17.77 3.40 -16.53
CA ARG A 333 -17.68 3.70 -17.99
C ARG A 333 -16.49 3.03 -18.66
N SER A 334 -15.42 2.78 -17.90
CA SER A 334 -14.21 2.11 -18.38
C SER A 334 -14.21 0.61 -18.10
N TYR A 335 -15.28 0.07 -17.50
CA TYR A 335 -15.38 -1.35 -17.17
C TYR A 335 -16.18 -2.08 -18.27
N PRO A 336 -15.96 -3.39 -18.48
CA PRO A 336 -16.71 -4.16 -19.47
C PRO A 336 -18.23 -4.20 -19.24
N MET A 337 -18.67 -4.07 -17.99
CA MET A 337 -20.08 -3.95 -17.62
C MET A 337 -20.23 -2.67 -16.82
N GLN A 338 -21.04 -1.76 -17.37
CA GLN A 338 -21.31 -0.46 -16.81
C GLN A 338 -22.46 -0.57 -15.81
N MET A 339 -22.31 0.10 -14.67
CA MET A 339 -23.36 0.17 -13.66
C MET A 339 -24.50 1.07 -14.13
N ARG A 340 -25.70 0.91 -13.56
CA ARG A 340 -26.91 1.66 -13.92
C ARG A 340 -27.59 2.22 -12.68
N VAL A 341 -28.39 3.28 -12.86
CA VAL A 341 -29.29 3.75 -11.80
C VAL A 341 -30.17 2.59 -11.35
N GLY A 342 -30.34 2.43 -10.04
CA GLY A 342 -31.03 1.30 -9.43
C GLY A 342 -30.17 0.09 -9.12
N THR A 343 -28.94 -0.03 -9.65
CA THR A 343 -28.02 -1.11 -9.22
C THR A 343 -27.67 -0.94 -7.75
N GLU A 344 -27.84 -2.00 -6.96
CA GLU A 344 -27.49 -2.02 -5.53
C GLU A 344 -25.99 -2.22 -5.36
N MET A 345 -25.28 -1.17 -4.97
CA MET A 345 -23.83 -1.22 -4.79
C MET A 345 -23.48 -1.51 -3.34
N ILE A 346 -22.45 -2.34 -3.13
CA ILE A 346 -21.87 -2.57 -1.81
C ILE A 346 -21.18 -1.30 -1.32
N LEU A 347 -21.23 -1.06 -0.02
CA LEU A 347 -20.59 0.10 0.62
C LEU A 347 -19.24 -0.28 1.23
N THR A 348 -18.26 0.62 1.08
CA THR A 348 -16.98 0.55 1.79
C THR A 348 -17.15 0.89 3.27
N SER A 349 -16.12 0.67 4.08
CA SER A 349 -16.12 1.06 5.49
C SER A 349 -16.22 2.58 5.72
N LYS A 350 -16.03 3.41 4.69
CA LYS A 350 -16.32 4.86 4.72
C LYS A 350 -17.73 5.21 4.19
N GLY A 351 -18.59 4.22 3.96
CA GLY A 351 -19.99 4.39 3.50
C GLY A 351 -20.13 4.79 2.03
N ARG A 352 -19.06 4.70 1.24
CA ARG A 352 -19.08 5.03 -0.19
C ARG A 352 -19.39 3.79 -1.02
N PRO A 353 -20.21 3.88 -2.08
CA PRO A 353 -20.48 2.73 -2.92
C PRO A 353 -19.22 2.32 -3.70
N PHE A 354 -18.94 1.02 -3.76
CA PHE A 354 -18.00 0.49 -4.74
C PHE A 354 -18.49 0.78 -6.16
N SER A 355 -17.54 0.84 -7.09
CA SER A 355 -17.84 0.98 -8.52
C SER A 355 -17.97 -0.36 -9.24
N ASN A 356 -17.50 -1.46 -8.63
CA ASN A 356 -17.42 -2.79 -9.23
C ASN A 356 -17.92 -3.93 -8.33
N VAL A 357 -18.51 -3.62 -7.18
CA VAL A 357 -19.04 -4.62 -6.24
C VAL A 357 -20.51 -4.30 -5.95
N PHE A 358 -21.39 -5.23 -6.26
CA PHE A 358 -22.84 -5.03 -6.22
C PHE A 358 -23.56 -6.21 -5.57
N HIS A 359 -24.73 -5.91 -5.04
CA HIS A 359 -25.68 -6.86 -4.50
C HIS A 359 -26.69 -7.25 -5.59
N VAL A 360 -26.90 -8.56 -5.76
CA VAL A 360 -27.89 -9.10 -6.71
C VAL A 360 -28.38 -10.46 -6.20
N ASP A 361 -29.69 -10.65 -6.14
CA ASP A 361 -30.34 -11.91 -5.74
C ASP A 361 -29.82 -12.47 -4.40
N GLY A 362 -29.58 -11.61 -3.41
CA GLY A 362 -29.03 -12.01 -2.10
C GLY A 362 -27.53 -12.32 -2.11
N ASN A 363 -26.82 -12.05 -3.21
CA ASN A 363 -25.40 -12.32 -3.38
C ASN A 363 -24.61 -11.03 -3.50
N VAL A 364 -23.39 -11.06 -2.97
CA VAL A 364 -22.38 -10.05 -3.23
C VAL A 364 -21.52 -10.51 -4.41
N VAL A 365 -21.51 -9.72 -5.47
CA VAL A 365 -20.80 -10.00 -6.71
C VAL A 365 -19.80 -8.88 -7.00
N LEU A 366 -18.55 -9.27 -7.23
CA LEU A 366 -17.50 -8.39 -7.71
C LEU A 366 -17.29 -8.64 -9.19
N GLN A 367 -17.22 -7.58 -9.97
CA GLN A 367 -16.69 -7.63 -11.32
C GLN A 367 -15.22 -7.25 -11.31
N VAL A 368 -14.37 -8.10 -11.89
CA VAL A 368 -12.98 -7.75 -12.17
C VAL A 368 -12.97 -6.62 -13.20
N LYS A 369 -12.45 -5.45 -12.83
CA LYS A 369 -12.56 -4.20 -13.60
C LYS A 369 -11.99 -4.33 -14.99
N ALA A 370 -10.87 -5.04 -15.15
CA ALA A 370 -10.19 -5.20 -16.44
C ALA A 370 -10.87 -6.20 -17.38
N THR A 371 -11.40 -7.31 -16.86
CA THR A 371 -11.85 -8.45 -17.68
C THR A 371 -13.37 -8.61 -17.75
N GLY A 372 -14.10 -8.03 -16.79
CA GLY A 372 -15.54 -8.20 -16.66
C GLY A 372 -15.94 -9.53 -16.02
N ARG A 373 -14.99 -10.37 -15.62
CA ARG A 373 -15.30 -11.62 -14.92
C ARG A 373 -16.03 -11.33 -13.62
N LEU A 374 -17.16 -12.01 -13.41
CA LEU A 374 -17.94 -11.92 -12.19
C LEU A 374 -17.46 -12.96 -11.16
N LEU A 375 -17.25 -12.51 -9.93
CA LEU A 375 -16.79 -13.30 -8.80
C LEU A 375 -17.82 -13.18 -7.69
N ARG A 376 -18.30 -14.31 -7.19
CA ARG A 376 -19.21 -14.35 -6.03
C ARG A 376 -18.38 -14.29 -4.74
N SER A 377 -18.64 -13.29 -3.91
CA SER A 377 -18.09 -13.20 -2.56
C SER A 377 -18.79 -14.20 -1.64
N LYS A 378 -18.03 -14.81 -0.73
CA LYS A 378 -18.58 -15.64 0.34
C LYS A 378 -18.98 -14.75 1.51
N ILE A 379 -20.23 -14.83 1.94
CA ILE A 379 -20.71 -14.14 3.15
C ILE A 379 -20.43 -15.01 4.37
N ILE A 380 -19.77 -14.43 5.38
CA ILE A 380 -19.30 -15.14 6.57
C ILE A 380 -20.20 -14.95 7.79
N THR A 381 -21.18 -14.06 7.71
CA THR A 381 -22.05 -13.70 8.83
C THR A 381 -22.79 -14.92 9.37
N GLY A 382 -22.72 -15.11 10.69
CA GLY A 382 -23.36 -16.22 11.40
C GLY A 382 -22.71 -17.59 11.19
N THR A 383 -21.57 -17.68 10.50
CA THR A 383 -20.88 -18.97 10.33
C THR A 383 -20.15 -19.37 11.62
N PRO A 384 -20.18 -20.66 12.04
CA PRO A 384 -19.59 -21.10 13.29
C PRO A 384 -18.12 -20.72 13.47
N GLU A 385 -17.35 -20.78 12.38
CA GLU A 385 -15.92 -20.47 12.35
C GLU A 385 -15.61 -19.00 12.65
N HIS A 386 -16.57 -18.09 12.39
CA HIS A 386 -16.43 -16.65 12.60
C HIS A 386 -17.13 -16.16 13.88
N THR A 387 -17.90 -17.02 14.54
CA THR A 387 -18.60 -16.71 15.80
C THR A 387 -17.94 -17.35 17.04
N VAL A 388 -16.69 -17.80 16.93
CA VAL A 388 -15.92 -18.37 18.04
C VAL A 388 -15.79 -17.35 19.19
N VAL A 389 -16.28 -17.70 20.37
CA VAL A 389 -16.20 -16.84 21.56
C VAL A 389 -14.74 -16.63 21.96
N GLY A 390 -14.37 -15.37 22.20
CA GLY A 390 -12.99 -14.96 22.50
C GLY A 390 -12.20 -14.47 21.28
N HIS A 391 -12.67 -14.75 20.06
CA HIS A 391 -11.99 -14.33 18.81
C HIS A 391 -12.43 -12.95 18.28
N GLY A 392 -13.37 -12.26 18.94
CA GLY A 392 -13.92 -10.98 18.47
C GLY A 392 -12.92 -9.83 18.32
N ARG A 393 -11.69 -9.97 18.84
CA ARG A 393 -10.61 -8.99 18.67
C ARG A 393 -9.63 -9.35 17.55
N LEU A 394 -9.74 -10.50 16.89
CA LEU A 394 -8.88 -10.85 15.75
C LEU A 394 -9.28 -10.03 14.52
N ALA A 395 -8.27 -9.59 13.75
CA ALA A 395 -8.46 -9.17 12.37
C ALA A 395 -8.52 -10.39 11.45
N CYS A 396 -9.24 -10.30 10.32
CA CYS A 396 -9.32 -11.40 9.35
C CYS A 396 -7.93 -11.90 8.93
N THR A 397 -6.97 -11.00 8.79
CA THR A 397 -5.58 -11.30 8.40
C THR A 397 -4.80 -12.09 9.45
N ALA A 398 -5.20 -12.09 10.73
CA ALA A 398 -4.58 -12.94 11.74
C ALA A 398 -4.81 -14.43 11.45
N CYS A 399 -6.00 -14.76 10.96
CA CYS A 399 -6.37 -16.13 10.61
C CYS A 399 -6.05 -16.45 9.15
N HIS A 400 -6.25 -15.51 8.22
CA HIS A 400 -6.21 -15.80 6.79
C HIS A 400 -4.88 -15.49 6.09
N SER A 401 -3.90 -14.86 6.75
CA SER A 401 -2.58 -14.69 6.14
C SER A 401 -1.85 -16.04 6.08
N ARG A 402 -1.43 -16.47 4.89
CA ARG A 402 -0.62 -17.69 4.75
C ARG A 402 0.86 -17.43 4.99
N THR A 403 1.33 -16.27 4.57
CA THR A 403 2.69 -15.79 4.80
C THR A 403 2.66 -14.30 5.11
N VAL A 404 3.63 -13.85 5.90
CA VAL A 404 3.86 -12.43 6.17
C VAL A 404 5.35 -12.22 6.14
N VAL A 405 5.82 -11.37 5.22
CA VAL A 405 7.25 -11.11 5.04
C VAL A 405 7.84 -10.54 6.33
N GLN A 406 8.86 -11.21 6.87
CA GLN A 406 9.64 -10.77 8.02
C GLN A 406 11.09 -10.55 7.58
N CYS A 407 11.58 -9.31 7.70
CA CYS A 407 12.98 -8.94 7.47
C CYS A 407 13.56 -8.44 8.79
N TYR A 408 14.31 -9.29 9.48
CA TYR A 408 14.86 -9.01 10.80
C TYR A 408 16.27 -8.42 10.71
N GLY A 409 16.56 -7.50 11.62
CA GLY A 409 17.89 -6.93 11.85
C GLY A 409 18.43 -6.15 10.66
N CYS A 410 17.85 -5.00 10.35
CA CYS A 410 18.31 -4.15 9.27
C CYS A 410 19.50 -3.30 9.75
N HIS A 411 20.68 -3.51 9.19
CA HIS A 411 21.86 -2.68 9.49
C HIS A 411 21.91 -1.57 8.45
N THR A 412 21.72 -0.33 8.89
CA THR A 412 21.74 0.85 8.02
C THR A 412 22.96 1.69 8.34
N GLN A 413 23.86 1.81 7.36
CA GLN A 413 25.01 2.70 7.45
C GLN A 413 24.74 3.99 6.68
N TYR A 414 25.13 5.11 7.28
CA TYR A 414 25.17 6.43 6.66
C TYR A 414 26.60 6.97 6.70
N ASP A 415 27.27 6.98 5.55
CA ASP A 415 28.65 7.42 5.39
C ASP A 415 28.73 8.80 4.75
N LYS A 416 29.14 9.80 5.54
CA LYS A 416 29.24 11.21 5.10
C LYS A 416 30.42 11.48 4.17
N GLN A 417 31.38 10.56 4.03
CA GLN A 417 32.45 10.66 3.04
C GLN A 417 31.96 10.34 1.63
N GLY A 418 30.95 9.46 1.52
CA GLY A 418 30.34 9.04 0.27
C GLY A 418 29.32 10.04 -0.27
N TYR A 419 28.97 9.87 -1.54
CA TYR A 419 27.91 10.63 -2.22
C TYR A 419 26.77 9.70 -2.64
N HIS A 420 25.54 10.21 -2.57
CA HIS A 420 24.37 9.50 -3.06
C HIS A 420 23.39 10.52 -3.68
N ILE A 421 22.63 10.08 -4.68
CA ILE A 421 21.61 10.91 -5.32
C ILE A 421 20.53 11.26 -4.32
N ASP A 422 20.34 12.56 -4.10
CA ASP A 422 19.14 13.08 -3.46
C ASP A 422 18.07 13.21 -4.53
N PHE A 423 17.08 12.32 -4.50
CA PHE A 423 16.03 12.25 -5.51
C PHE A 423 15.00 13.39 -5.38
N ILE A 424 15.00 14.14 -4.28
CA ILE A 424 14.19 15.35 -4.11
C ILE A 424 14.94 16.58 -4.67
N LYS A 425 16.25 16.66 -4.49
CA LYS A 425 17.08 17.75 -5.05
C LYS A 425 17.49 17.51 -6.51
N GLY A 426 17.50 16.25 -6.96
CA GLY A 426 17.91 15.85 -8.31
C GLY A 426 19.43 15.87 -8.53
N ILE A 427 20.24 15.93 -7.47
CA ILE A 427 21.71 16.01 -7.54
C ILE A 427 22.34 15.04 -6.54
N ALA A 428 23.59 14.63 -6.80
CA ALA A 428 24.38 13.92 -5.81
C ALA A 428 24.69 14.85 -4.62
N THR A 429 24.51 14.35 -3.40
CA THR A 429 24.85 15.07 -2.15
C THR A 429 25.64 14.13 -1.23
N LYS A 430 26.47 14.69 -0.34
CA LYS A 430 27.21 13.92 0.66
C LYS A 430 26.28 13.09 1.54
N GLY A 431 26.74 11.95 2.04
CA GLY A 431 25.98 11.04 2.88
C GLY A 431 25.41 9.88 2.07
N GLN A 432 26.16 8.79 2.00
CA GLN A 432 25.79 7.56 1.31
C GLN A 432 25.10 6.58 2.26
N PHE A 433 23.98 6.00 1.81
CA PHE A 433 23.29 4.95 2.55
C PHE A 433 23.63 3.58 1.99
N SER A 434 23.83 2.62 2.88
CA SER A 434 23.86 1.19 2.56
C SER A 434 23.04 0.41 3.61
N GLU A 435 22.43 -0.69 3.18
CA GLU A 435 21.61 -1.53 4.04
C GLU A 435 21.96 -3.00 3.86
N THR A 436 22.08 -3.72 4.97
CA THR A 436 22.10 -5.18 5.03
C THR A 436 21.05 -5.66 6.02
N GLU A 437 20.82 -6.97 6.06
CA GLU A 437 19.83 -7.60 6.93
C GLU A 437 20.35 -8.93 7.47
N ASP A 438 19.92 -9.31 8.68
CA ASP A 438 20.40 -10.52 9.34
C ASP A 438 19.64 -11.77 8.91
N TYR A 439 18.29 -11.70 8.90
CA TYR A 439 17.47 -12.89 8.76
C TYR A 439 16.12 -12.59 8.08
N ARG A 440 15.65 -13.51 7.24
CA ARG A 440 14.32 -13.44 6.61
C ARG A 440 13.52 -14.71 6.82
N THR A 441 12.24 -14.54 7.10
CA THR A 441 11.26 -15.63 7.13
C THR A 441 9.88 -15.14 6.70
N LEU A 442 9.01 -16.08 6.39
CA LEU A 442 7.63 -15.83 5.97
C LEU A 442 6.59 -16.42 6.93
N TYR A 443 7.02 -17.39 7.75
CA TYR A 443 6.19 -18.16 8.64
C TYR A 443 7.04 -18.87 9.71
N PRO A 444 6.57 -19.00 10.96
CA PRO A 444 5.41 -18.31 11.54
C PRO A 444 5.62 -16.79 11.60
N PHE A 445 4.53 -16.03 11.75
CA PHE A 445 4.58 -14.58 11.92
C PHE A 445 3.93 -14.18 13.25
N PRO A 446 4.47 -13.17 13.95
CA PRO A 446 3.92 -12.77 15.23
C PRO A 446 2.67 -11.88 15.07
N LEU A 447 1.81 -11.91 16.09
CA LEU A 447 0.58 -11.13 16.18
C LEU A 447 0.66 -10.10 17.31
N ALA A 448 0.09 -8.92 17.09
CA ALA A 448 -0.05 -7.91 18.14
C ALA A 448 -1.29 -7.03 17.91
N PHE A 449 -1.62 -6.18 18.88
CA PHE A 449 -2.65 -5.17 18.69
C PHE A 449 -2.20 -4.12 17.69
N ASN A 450 -3.06 -3.84 16.72
CA ASN A 450 -2.93 -2.75 15.78
C ASN A 450 -3.68 -1.50 16.25
N GLN A 451 -3.58 -0.44 15.45
CA GLN A 451 -4.20 0.85 15.69
C GLN A 451 -5.73 0.86 15.70
N LYS A 452 -6.40 -0.20 15.22
CA LYS A 452 -7.86 -0.40 15.33
C LYS A 452 -8.27 -1.17 16.59
N GLY A 453 -7.32 -1.50 17.47
CA GLY A 453 -7.59 -2.34 18.64
C GLY A 453 -7.88 -3.80 18.28
N LYS A 454 -7.46 -4.25 17.09
CA LYS A 454 -7.57 -5.65 16.64
C LYS A 454 -6.20 -6.33 16.69
N ILE A 455 -6.18 -7.63 16.92
CA ILE A 455 -4.99 -8.47 16.86
C ILE A 455 -4.74 -8.81 15.38
N SER A 456 -3.60 -8.41 14.85
CA SER A 456 -3.22 -8.65 13.45
C SER A 456 -1.74 -9.03 13.33
N PRO A 457 -1.30 -9.55 12.18
CA PRO A 457 0.11 -9.77 11.93
C PRO A 457 0.92 -8.49 12.09
N VAL A 458 2.14 -8.64 12.59
CA VAL A 458 3.16 -7.60 12.61
C VAL A 458 4.42 -8.08 11.87
N THR A 459 5.20 -7.14 11.40
CA THR A 459 6.54 -7.34 10.80
C THR A 459 7.55 -6.47 11.52
N PRO A 460 8.85 -6.80 11.54
CA PRO A 460 9.90 -5.83 11.85
C PRO A 460 9.67 -4.52 11.11
N GLY A 461 9.48 -3.44 11.85
CA GLY A 461 9.09 -2.13 11.34
C GLY A 461 10.21 -1.14 11.61
N CYS A 462 11.14 -0.99 10.66
CA CYS A 462 12.39 -0.26 10.88
C CYS A 462 13.12 -0.79 12.12
N GLN A 463 13.29 -2.12 12.20
CA GLN A 463 14.19 -2.77 13.16
C GLN A 463 15.64 -2.51 12.75
N THR A 464 16.06 -1.26 12.89
CA THR A 464 17.26 -0.71 12.28
C THR A 464 18.35 -0.51 13.31
N PHE A 465 19.56 -0.97 12.98
CA PHE A 465 20.81 -0.67 13.67
C PHE A 465 21.53 0.39 12.88
N VAL A 466 21.63 1.60 13.43
CA VAL A 466 22.13 2.76 12.69
C VAL A 466 23.61 2.97 12.97
N THR A 467 24.40 2.99 11.91
CA THR A 467 25.82 3.37 11.95
C THR A 467 26.02 4.68 11.19
N VAL A 468 26.72 5.64 11.78
CA VAL A 468 27.04 6.92 11.14
C VAL A 468 28.55 7.09 11.09
N VAL A 469 29.08 7.15 9.87
CA VAL A 469 30.49 7.49 9.59
C VAL A 469 30.55 8.96 9.23
N GLU A 470 31.34 9.72 9.99
CA GLU A 470 31.53 11.16 9.83
C GLU A 470 32.49 11.50 8.69
N GLU A 471 32.59 12.78 8.34
CA GLU A 471 33.45 13.23 7.23
C GLU A 471 34.94 13.00 7.47
N ASP A 472 35.36 12.93 8.73
CA ASP A 472 36.75 12.62 9.14
C ASP A 472 37.03 11.11 9.23
N GLY A 473 36.04 10.27 8.90
CA GLY A 473 36.11 8.82 8.99
C GLY A 473 35.83 8.25 10.39
N SER A 474 35.61 9.10 11.40
CA SER A 474 35.20 8.66 12.73
C SER A 474 33.76 8.12 12.71
N THR A 475 33.41 7.30 13.69
CA THR A 475 32.05 6.72 13.82
C THR A 475 31.36 7.29 15.04
N THR A 476 30.29 8.07 14.85
CA THR A 476 29.50 8.68 15.94
C THR A 476 28.36 7.80 16.44
N LYS A 477 27.89 6.88 15.59
CA LYS A 477 26.93 5.83 15.94
C LYS A 477 27.43 4.51 15.40
N ALA A 478 27.46 3.46 16.22
CA ALA A 478 27.89 2.12 15.82
C ALA A 478 26.79 1.11 16.17
N GLY A 479 26.01 0.70 15.17
CA GLY A 479 24.90 -0.24 15.35
C GLY A 479 23.86 0.24 16.36
N GLU A 480 23.61 1.55 16.45
CA GLU A 480 22.77 2.12 17.49
C GLU A 480 21.30 1.76 17.29
N ILE A 481 20.67 1.22 18.32
CA ILE A 481 19.21 1.09 18.39
C ILE A 481 18.63 2.42 18.86
N ALA A 482 17.85 3.09 18.00
CA ALA A 482 17.23 4.36 18.39
C ALA A 482 16.22 4.22 19.55
N ARG A 483 16.00 5.33 20.25
CA ARG A 483 14.98 5.41 21.30
C ARG A 483 13.59 5.57 20.69
N TYR A 484 12.63 4.82 21.19
CA TYR A 484 11.21 4.93 20.85
C TYR A 484 10.36 4.79 22.11
N LYS A 485 9.38 5.68 22.31
CA LYS A 485 8.58 5.76 23.54
C LYS A 485 9.44 5.76 24.81
N GLY A 486 10.50 6.58 24.80
CA GLY A 486 11.43 6.77 25.93
C GLY A 486 12.47 5.65 26.16
N LYS A 487 12.40 4.53 25.44
CA LYS A 487 13.28 3.36 25.64
C LYS A 487 14.11 3.04 24.41
N ARG A 488 15.33 2.56 24.60
CA ARG A 488 16.11 1.90 23.54
C ARG A 488 15.49 0.52 23.29
N GLN A 489 14.84 0.34 22.15
CA GLN A 489 14.15 -0.92 21.84
C GLN A 489 13.92 -1.13 20.34
N LEU A 490 13.90 -2.40 19.94
CA LEU A 490 13.49 -2.84 18.62
C LEU A 490 11.99 -2.58 18.41
N ARG A 491 11.58 -2.62 17.14
CA ARG A 491 10.26 -2.18 16.70
C ARG A 491 9.66 -3.10 15.66
N PHE A 492 8.37 -3.34 15.82
CA PHE A 492 7.52 -4.05 14.88
C PHE A 492 6.38 -3.12 14.43
N ALA A 493 5.77 -3.41 13.30
CA ALA A 493 4.66 -2.64 12.75
C ALA A 493 3.51 -3.58 12.36
N PRO A 494 2.25 -3.24 12.66
CA PRO A 494 1.10 -3.92 12.07
C PRO A 494 1.20 -3.94 10.56
N PHE A 495 0.98 -5.11 9.96
CA PHE A 495 1.25 -5.33 8.54
C PHE A 495 0.24 -6.27 7.92
N TYR A 496 -0.16 -5.95 6.68
CA TYR A 496 -0.97 -6.85 5.86
C TYR A 496 -0.09 -7.46 4.77
N GLY A 497 0.15 -8.77 4.88
CA GLY A 497 1.04 -9.51 3.98
C GLY A 497 0.55 -9.64 2.54
N HIS A 498 -0.71 -9.29 2.22
CA HIS A 498 -1.33 -9.50 0.91
C HIS A 498 -1.10 -10.91 0.38
N ASN A 499 -1.35 -11.89 1.25
CA ASN A 499 -1.18 -13.30 0.95
C ASN A 499 -2.29 -14.11 1.62
N THR A 500 -3.52 -13.68 1.39
CA THR A 500 -4.74 -14.22 1.98
C THR A 500 -5.04 -15.60 1.41
N GLY A 501 -5.31 -16.56 2.29
CA GLY A 501 -5.61 -17.95 1.95
C GLY A 501 -7.04 -18.37 2.27
N LYS A 502 -7.50 -19.41 1.55
CA LYS A 502 -8.78 -20.09 1.82
C LYS A 502 -8.83 -20.81 3.17
N LYS A 503 -7.69 -21.29 3.66
CA LYS A 503 -7.57 -22.01 4.93
C LYS A 503 -7.02 -21.06 5.98
N ALA A 504 -7.70 -20.98 7.11
CA ALA A 504 -7.20 -20.24 8.26
C ALA A 504 -6.00 -20.96 8.91
N VAL A 505 -5.16 -20.19 9.60
CA VAL A 505 -4.13 -20.71 10.52
C VAL A 505 -4.78 -21.62 11.56
N GLY A 506 -4.16 -22.77 11.82
CA GLY A 506 -4.73 -23.78 12.71
C GLY A 506 -4.74 -23.35 14.18
N CYS A 507 -5.69 -23.86 14.96
CA CYS A 507 -5.82 -23.55 16.38
C CYS A 507 -4.52 -23.82 17.15
N ALA A 508 -3.88 -24.98 16.92
CA ALA A 508 -2.63 -25.33 17.59
C ALA A 508 -1.47 -24.41 17.19
N GLU A 509 -1.48 -23.84 15.99
CA GLU A 509 -0.44 -22.89 15.57
C GLU A 509 -0.56 -21.58 16.37
N CYS A 510 -1.76 -21.05 16.58
CA CYS A 510 -1.91 -19.84 17.40
C CYS A 510 -1.82 -20.09 18.91
N HIS A 511 -2.35 -21.22 19.40
CA HIS A 511 -2.49 -21.49 20.83
C HIS A 511 -1.36 -22.33 21.43
N ALA A 512 -0.58 -23.05 20.61
CA ALA A 512 0.53 -23.91 21.06
C ALA A 512 1.91 -23.46 20.57
N ASN A 513 2.01 -22.49 19.66
CA ASN A 513 3.29 -21.93 19.20
C ASN A 513 3.48 -20.48 19.69
N PRO A 514 4.30 -20.27 20.74
CA PRO A 514 4.62 -18.94 21.25
C PRO A 514 5.15 -17.93 20.22
N THR A 515 5.69 -18.35 19.07
CA THR A 515 6.13 -17.40 18.03
C THR A 515 4.97 -16.52 17.53
N PHE A 516 3.75 -17.05 17.42
CA PHE A 516 2.56 -16.27 17.05
C PHE A 516 2.20 -15.19 18.09
N LEU A 517 2.57 -15.38 19.35
CA LEU A 517 2.34 -14.40 20.42
C LEU A 517 3.46 -13.35 20.50
N GLY A 518 4.54 -13.51 19.73
CA GLY A 518 5.68 -12.59 19.71
C GLY A 518 6.88 -13.02 20.54
N PHE A 519 7.02 -14.30 20.86
CA PHE A 519 8.21 -14.80 21.57
C PHE A 519 9.42 -15.10 20.66
N GLY A 520 9.24 -15.03 19.34
CA GLY A 520 10.28 -15.41 18.37
C GLY A 520 10.57 -16.91 18.39
N GLN A 521 11.71 -17.32 17.83
CA GLN A 521 12.30 -18.64 18.06
C GLN A 521 12.64 -18.78 19.55
N HIS A 522 12.23 -19.88 20.17
CA HIS A 522 12.22 -19.98 21.63
C HIS A 522 12.44 -21.40 22.16
N VAL A 523 12.82 -21.47 23.44
CA VAL A 523 12.79 -22.67 24.28
C VAL A 523 11.79 -22.45 25.42
N VAL A 524 11.02 -23.49 25.72
CA VAL A 524 10.09 -23.53 26.85
C VAL A 524 10.70 -24.38 27.97
N GLU A 525 10.81 -23.81 29.16
CA GLU A 525 11.38 -24.46 30.35
C GLU A 525 10.49 -24.19 31.57
N GLY A 526 9.63 -25.13 31.93
CA GLY A 526 8.64 -24.95 32.98
C GLY A 526 7.71 -23.77 32.66
N ARG A 527 7.75 -22.70 33.47
CA ARG A 527 6.98 -21.47 33.27
C ARG A 527 7.78 -20.36 32.57
N ASN A 528 8.88 -20.72 31.90
CA ASN A 528 9.73 -19.79 31.18
C ASN A 528 9.61 -19.99 29.67
N ILE A 529 9.59 -18.89 28.92
CA ILE A 529 9.76 -18.87 27.47
C ILE A 529 10.89 -17.88 27.18
N LYS A 530 12.01 -18.42 26.71
CA LYS A 530 13.25 -17.67 26.41
C LYS A 530 13.49 -17.76 24.91
N GLY A 531 13.72 -16.63 24.26
CA GLY A 531 14.04 -16.66 22.83
C GLY A 531 15.49 -17.08 22.59
N THR A 532 15.75 -17.64 21.40
CA THR A 532 17.04 -18.26 21.05
C THR A 532 17.83 -17.47 19.99
N LEU A 533 17.15 -16.70 19.14
CA LEU A 533 17.82 -15.84 18.17
C LEU A 533 18.14 -14.49 18.81
N LEU A 534 19.24 -14.42 19.57
CA LEU A 534 19.60 -13.24 20.35
C LEU A 534 20.21 -12.14 19.48
N CYS A 535 19.96 -10.88 19.87
CA CYS A 535 20.58 -9.70 19.30
C CYS A 535 21.58 -9.10 20.30
N GLU A 536 22.87 -9.09 19.95
CA GLU A 536 23.95 -8.54 20.79
C GLU A 536 23.79 -7.03 21.03
N LEU A 537 23.17 -6.32 20.08
CA LEU A 537 22.93 -4.88 20.18
C LEU A 537 21.71 -4.53 21.05
N SER A 538 20.89 -5.52 21.45
CA SER A 538 19.60 -5.31 22.14
C SER A 538 19.54 -6.01 23.50
N ASP A 539 20.28 -5.55 24.52
CA ASP A 539 20.29 -6.10 25.90
C ASP A 539 20.18 -7.64 25.99
N ASN A 540 20.77 -8.39 25.04
CA ASN A 540 20.64 -9.85 24.86
C ASN A 540 19.19 -10.36 24.76
N LYS A 541 18.31 -9.60 24.12
CA LYS A 541 16.92 -9.96 23.84
C LYS A 541 16.79 -10.56 22.44
N PRO A 542 15.77 -11.39 22.20
CA PRO A 542 15.56 -11.99 20.89
C PRO A 542 15.34 -10.94 19.79
N LEU A 543 16.00 -11.13 18.64
CA LEU A 543 15.85 -10.32 17.44
C LEU A 543 14.46 -10.50 16.84
N ASP A 544 13.95 -11.74 16.84
CA ASP A 544 12.73 -12.13 16.16
C ASP A 544 11.47 -12.13 17.05
N GLY A 545 11.53 -11.44 18.18
CA GLY A 545 10.42 -11.33 19.12
C GLY A 545 10.26 -9.96 19.76
N PHE A 546 9.24 -9.87 20.60
CA PHE A 546 8.94 -8.70 21.42
C PHE A 546 8.41 -9.06 22.83
N LEU A 547 8.22 -10.35 23.15
CA LEU A 547 7.83 -10.85 24.48
C LEU A 547 8.85 -11.87 25.03
N THR A 548 9.02 -11.85 26.36
CA THR A 548 9.65 -12.94 27.13
C THR A 548 8.73 -13.35 28.28
N MET A 549 8.92 -14.56 28.80
CA MET A 549 8.20 -15.05 29.98
C MET A 549 9.18 -15.65 30.97
N LYS A 550 9.17 -15.13 32.20
CA LYS A 550 9.95 -15.64 33.32
C LYS A 550 9.05 -15.96 34.50
N ASP A 551 9.10 -17.19 34.98
CA ASP A 551 8.29 -17.68 36.11
C ASP A 551 6.78 -17.40 35.93
N GLY A 552 6.31 -17.46 34.68
CA GLY A 552 4.92 -17.17 34.29
C GLY A 552 4.58 -15.68 34.13
N THR A 553 5.50 -14.78 34.42
CA THR A 553 5.36 -13.33 34.22
C THR A 553 5.78 -12.95 32.81
N VAL A 554 4.91 -12.25 32.07
CA VAL A 554 5.16 -11.86 30.68
C VAL A 554 5.66 -10.42 30.63
N GLN A 555 6.78 -10.20 29.93
CA GLN A 555 7.37 -8.88 29.76
C GLN A 555 7.54 -8.55 28.27
N ALA A 556 7.04 -7.39 27.87
CA ALA A 556 7.33 -6.82 26.56
C ALA A 556 8.67 -6.05 26.61
N TYR A 557 9.53 -6.29 25.62
CA TYR A 557 10.84 -5.63 25.52
C TYR A 557 11.05 -4.84 24.22
N SER A 558 10.17 -5.03 23.24
CA SER A 558 10.15 -4.29 21.98
C SER A 558 8.78 -3.64 21.79
N ALA A 559 8.73 -2.59 20.97
CA ALA A 559 7.52 -1.84 20.72
C ALA A 559 6.78 -2.31 19.46
N ILE A 560 5.46 -2.18 19.47
CA ILE A 560 4.67 -2.12 18.25
C ILE A 560 4.44 -0.64 17.92
N THR A 561 4.81 -0.26 16.70
CA THR A 561 4.65 1.08 16.15
C THR A 561 3.18 1.37 15.83
N ARG A 562 2.87 2.66 15.60
CA ARG A 562 1.54 3.26 15.47
C ARG A 562 0.85 3.52 16.82
N ALA A 563 -0.02 4.53 16.80
CA ALA A 563 -0.82 4.91 17.96
C ALA A 563 -1.77 3.77 18.36
N GLY A 564 -1.90 3.51 19.67
CA GLY A 564 -2.76 2.45 20.22
C GLY A 564 -2.23 1.01 20.06
N SER A 565 -1.27 0.76 19.18
CA SER A 565 -0.69 -0.57 18.97
C SER A 565 0.21 -1.00 20.14
N ARG A 566 0.17 -2.29 20.47
CA ARG A 566 0.98 -2.88 21.56
C ARG A 566 1.09 -4.41 21.47
N PRO A 567 2.09 -5.02 22.12
CA PRO A 567 2.10 -6.46 22.37
C PRO A 567 0.89 -6.91 23.20
N LEU A 568 0.60 -8.21 23.18
CA LEU A 568 -0.33 -8.83 24.11
C LEU A 568 0.19 -8.68 25.54
N ASN A 569 -0.70 -8.44 26.50
CA ASN A 569 -0.36 -8.40 27.91
C ASN A 569 -0.34 -9.81 28.53
N GLN A 570 0.09 -9.92 29.79
CA GLN A 570 0.19 -11.20 30.49
C GLN A 570 -1.12 -12.00 30.50
N GLN A 571 -2.24 -11.37 30.83
CA GLN A 571 -3.54 -12.07 30.88
C GLN A 571 -3.96 -12.57 29.50
N GLU A 572 -3.70 -11.77 28.45
CA GLU A 572 -4.00 -12.13 27.06
C GLU A 572 -3.14 -13.32 26.61
N VAL A 573 -1.85 -13.32 26.90
CA VAL A 573 -0.94 -14.44 26.59
C VAL A 573 -1.37 -15.71 27.34
N GLN A 574 -1.58 -15.63 28.66
CA GLN A 574 -1.94 -16.77 29.48
C GLN A 574 -3.28 -17.40 29.05
N ARG A 575 -4.29 -16.58 28.76
CA ARG A 575 -5.59 -17.06 28.24
C ARG A 575 -5.44 -17.70 26.86
N THR A 576 -4.57 -17.16 26.01
CA THR A 576 -4.35 -17.73 24.66
C THR A 576 -3.68 -19.09 24.75
N LEU A 577 -2.65 -19.25 25.58
CA LEU A 577 -1.95 -20.52 25.77
C LEU A 577 -2.80 -21.56 26.52
N ALA A 578 -3.69 -21.14 27.42
CA ALA A 578 -4.57 -22.06 28.16
C ALA A 578 -5.47 -22.88 27.23
N VAL A 579 -5.90 -22.31 26.10
CA VAL A 579 -6.75 -23.00 25.10
C VAL A 579 -6.06 -24.26 24.54
N ASN A 580 -4.73 -24.31 24.51
CA ASN A 580 -3.98 -25.47 24.00
C ASN A 580 -4.39 -26.79 24.67
N THR A 581 -4.74 -26.74 25.96
CA THR A 581 -5.21 -27.91 26.72
C THR A 581 -6.53 -28.49 26.20
N CYS A 582 -7.37 -27.66 25.57
CA CYS A 582 -8.67 -28.05 25.02
C CYS A 582 -8.55 -28.59 23.59
N LEU A 583 -7.50 -28.22 22.85
CA LEU A 583 -7.37 -28.52 21.42
C LEU A 583 -7.14 -30.00 21.10
N ILE A 584 -6.73 -30.79 22.09
CA ILE A 584 -6.60 -32.25 21.98
C ILE A 584 -7.97 -32.88 21.67
N CYS A 585 -9.04 -32.38 22.31
CA CYS A 585 -10.40 -32.90 22.14
C CYS A 585 -11.24 -32.04 21.19
N HIS A 586 -10.97 -30.73 21.13
CA HIS A 586 -11.77 -29.75 20.38
C HIS A 586 -10.94 -29.05 19.30
N PRO A 587 -10.50 -29.74 18.23
CA PRO A 587 -9.63 -29.14 17.21
C PRO A 587 -10.38 -28.25 16.20
N SER A 588 -11.71 -28.27 16.20
CA SER A 588 -12.55 -27.64 15.17
C SER A 588 -13.26 -26.41 15.70
N ALA A 589 -13.19 -25.30 14.96
CA ALA A 589 -13.95 -24.08 15.26
C ALA A 589 -15.49 -24.27 15.23
N LYS A 590 -15.97 -25.37 14.62
CA LYS A 590 -17.41 -25.70 14.58
C LYS A 590 -17.92 -26.35 15.86
N ASP A 591 -17.01 -26.75 16.75
CA ASP A 591 -17.34 -27.42 17.99
C ASP A 591 -18.29 -26.55 18.84
N PRO A 592 -19.42 -27.09 19.33
CA PRO A 592 -20.38 -26.35 20.14
C PRO A 592 -19.78 -25.65 21.36
N ILE A 593 -18.69 -26.18 21.95
CA ILE A 593 -18.05 -25.58 23.13
C ILE A 593 -17.59 -24.13 22.88
N TYR A 594 -17.30 -23.78 21.62
CA TYR A 594 -16.81 -22.46 21.25
C TYR A 594 -17.91 -21.43 20.96
N ARG A 595 -19.20 -21.83 21.01
CA ARG A 595 -20.34 -20.94 20.73
C ARG A 595 -20.75 -20.09 21.92
N THR A 596 -20.39 -20.52 23.12
CA THR A 596 -20.67 -19.82 24.37
C THR A 596 -19.39 -19.62 25.17
N ARG A 597 -19.42 -18.74 26.16
CA ARG A 597 -18.30 -18.60 27.08
C ARG A 597 -18.12 -19.92 27.83
N ILE A 598 -16.92 -20.48 27.78
CA ILE A 598 -16.59 -21.72 28.49
C ILE A 598 -16.80 -21.49 29.99
N ASN A 599 -17.70 -22.29 30.58
CA ASN A 599 -17.91 -22.35 32.01
C ASN A 599 -17.24 -23.62 32.55
N TYR A 600 -16.06 -23.45 33.16
CA TYR A 600 -15.27 -24.56 33.69
C TYR A 600 -15.95 -25.33 34.83
N ARG A 601 -17.06 -24.81 35.38
CA ARG A 601 -17.87 -25.55 36.37
C ARG A 601 -18.69 -26.67 35.75
N ASP A 602 -18.95 -26.58 34.45
CA ASP A 602 -19.76 -27.53 33.70
C ASP A 602 -18.91 -28.73 33.20
N LEU A 603 -17.62 -28.78 33.54
CA LEU A 603 -16.78 -29.95 33.28
C LEU A 603 -17.22 -31.08 34.22
N ASP A 604 -17.48 -32.27 33.68
CA ASP A 604 -18.14 -33.36 34.42
C ASP A 604 -17.23 -34.08 35.42
N ASP A 605 -15.91 -33.94 35.32
CA ASP A 605 -14.97 -34.64 36.19
C ASP A 605 -13.99 -33.71 36.92
N THR A 606 -13.49 -34.23 38.04
CA THR A 606 -12.58 -33.54 38.95
C THR A 606 -11.20 -33.30 38.34
N LEU A 607 -10.75 -34.15 37.41
CA LEU A 607 -9.45 -34.01 36.76
C LEU A 607 -9.46 -32.79 35.83
N HIS A 608 -10.44 -32.65 34.94
CA HIS A 608 -10.56 -31.50 34.06
C HIS A 608 -10.85 -30.21 34.83
N ARG A 609 -11.68 -30.24 35.88
CA ARG A 609 -11.84 -29.07 36.76
C ARG A 609 -10.52 -28.67 37.40
N ARG A 610 -9.70 -29.61 37.86
CA ARG A 610 -8.39 -29.32 38.48
C ARG A 610 -7.34 -28.83 37.47
N LEU A 611 -7.39 -29.29 36.24
CA LEU A 611 -6.44 -28.97 35.17
C LEU A 611 -6.79 -27.68 34.42
N LEU A 612 -8.09 -27.40 34.22
CA LEU A 612 -8.58 -26.34 33.33
C LEU A 612 -9.17 -25.14 34.06
N ALA A 613 -9.60 -25.27 35.32
CA ALA A 613 -10.12 -24.12 36.05
C ALA A 613 -8.99 -23.08 36.26
N PRO A 614 -9.26 -21.79 36.04
CA PRO A 614 -8.31 -20.72 36.33
C PRO A 614 -7.89 -20.81 37.81
N ARG A 615 -6.58 -20.93 38.07
CA ARG A 615 -6.03 -20.84 39.43
C ARG A 615 -5.79 -19.40 39.84
#